data_AF-A0A1W1D1C1-F1
#
_entry.id   AF-A0A1W1D1C1-F1
#
_cell.length_a   1.000
_cell.length_b   1.000
_cell.length_c   1.000
_cell.angle_alpha   90.00
_cell.angle_beta   90.00
_cell.angle_gamma   90.00
#
_symmetry.space_group_name_H-M   'P 1'
#
loop_
_entity.id
_entity.type
_entity.pdbx_description
1 polymer ?
#
loop_
_entity_poly.entity_id
_entity_poly.type
_entity_poly.pdbx_seq_one_letter_code
_entity_poly.pdbx_strand_id
1 'polypeptide(L)'
;MKKKYHEITVEFYLDFIQLLQDYKGSHKENRLFALKHKSLLEKPKELILLWFDTNAFRKRKHLDSEKFLTNFGIINSFMGLFSLLFGFFVGMGLLSYNGIEPVNIIYYLFFAMLLPLGSMLLTLFSIFSSGKLFSFFSLFSPMHWIEKLSIYFSFKNKFDLFSENISFKLQKWIFLKRLQLLSLLFSAGLLVALVFMVVSQDIAFSWSTTLQVDASSFHSFLESVSFPWRDFFPTSVPSLELVEVSHYYRLGEKINPEMLENADKLGAWWKFLFMSTFFYALVLRFFFYLYSAYTFKKVLEKEFCDLNGIKKLLREFTSPFIETRAPKRERHLEIKKEHKKQVKTFVKEEPKKETIEEKNISKENIPKEVKEEKNLPKETIEDEIIEEEIIEEEIKEHSYHSIIAWNFSDDEVLLVNDSKNINANFISTVGGSHTFEEDEAVINRAEDKVIFYVKSWEPPTMDFVDFLEDLIANKKVDEIELLPLGIADNNYVVTRKEFSIWNRKIEGLKSEKVWIINAE
;
A
#
# COMPACT_ATOMS: atom_id res chain seq x y z
N MET A 1 0.74 -31.11 -10.07
CA MET A 1 1.21 -30.36 -11.26
C MET A 1 1.74 -29.02 -10.78
N LYS A 2 3.04 -28.69 -10.95
CA LYS A 2 3.57 -27.36 -10.60
C LYS A 2 3.07 -26.36 -11.65
N LYS A 3 2.22 -25.41 -11.26
CA LYS A 3 1.86 -24.25 -12.10
C LYS A 3 3.11 -23.40 -12.31
N LYS A 4 3.42 -23.04 -13.55
CA LYS A 4 4.46 -22.08 -13.89
C LYS A 4 3.80 -20.75 -14.24
N TYR A 5 4.09 -19.71 -13.48
CA TYR A 5 3.57 -18.38 -13.74
C TYR A 5 4.48 -17.65 -14.74
N HIS A 6 3.90 -17.19 -15.86
CA HIS A 6 4.60 -16.41 -16.89
C HIS A 6 4.26 -14.92 -16.83
N GLU A 7 3.18 -14.57 -16.13
CA GLU A 7 2.73 -13.19 -15.91
C GLU A 7 2.28 -13.00 -14.45
N ILE A 8 2.33 -11.74 -13.98
CA ILE A 8 1.79 -11.35 -12.68
C ILE A 8 0.27 -11.27 -12.81
N THR A 9 -0.42 -12.31 -12.36
CA THR A 9 -1.88 -12.37 -12.26
C THR A 9 -2.34 -12.06 -10.83
N VAL A 10 -3.64 -11.83 -10.62
CA VAL A 10 -4.19 -11.69 -9.26
C VAL A 10 -3.99 -12.97 -8.45
N GLU A 11 -4.10 -14.13 -9.10
CA GLU A 11 -3.83 -15.43 -8.47
C GLU A 11 -2.40 -15.49 -7.96
N PHE A 12 -1.44 -15.14 -8.82
CA PHE A 12 -0.03 -15.09 -8.47
C PHE A 12 0.25 -14.09 -7.35
N TYR A 13 -0.34 -12.89 -7.41
CA TYR A 13 -0.21 -11.87 -6.38
C TYR A 13 -0.64 -12.38 -4.99
N LEU A 14 -1.82 -13.00 -4.91
CA LEU A 14 -2.35 -13.55 -3.64
C LEU A 14 -1.52 -14.74 -3.15
N ASP A 15 -1.11 -15.61 -4.06
CA ASP A 15 -0.26 -16.76 -3.74
C ASP A 15 1.11 -16.32 -3.24
N PHE A 16 1.67 -15.25 -3.81
CA PHE A 16 2.97 -14.70 -3.42
C PHE A 16 2.91 -14.06 -2.03
N ILE A 17 1.83 -13.34 -1.71
CA ILE A 17 1.64 -12.77 -0.36
C ILE A 17 1.59 -13.88 0.69
N GLN A 18 0.82 -14.95 0.45
CA GLN A 18 0.77 -16.10 1.34
C GLN A 18 2.16 -16.76 1.50
N LEU A 19 2.89 -16.93 0.38
CA LEU A 19 4.24 -17.47 0.44
C LEU A 19 5.18 -16.57 1.27
N LEU A 20 5.11 -15.25 1.11
CA LEU A 20 5.93 -14.32 1.89
C LEU A 20 5.64 -14.41 3.39
N GLN A 21 4.38 -14.61 3.78
CA GLN A 21 4.00 -14.79 5.19
C GLN A 21 4.56 -16.09 5.79
N ASP A 22 4.59 -17.17 5.00
CA ASP A 22 5.10 -18.47 5.46
C ASP A 22 6.64 -18.63 5.28
N TYR A 23 7.29 -17.75 4.52
CA TYR A 23 8.69 -17.89 4.14
C TYR A 23 9.63 -17.55 5.30
N LYS A 24 10.37 -18.56 5.80
CA LYS A 24 11.39 -18.42 6.84
C LYS A 24 12.84 -18.53 6.35
N GLY A 25 13.09 -18.36 5.05
CA GLY A 25 14.46 -18.49 4.53
C GLY A 25 15.33 -17.28 4.88
N SER A 26 16.64 -17.52 4.96
CA SER A 26 17.63 -16.50 5.32
C SER A 26 18.13 -15.71 4.10
N HIS A 27 18.72 -14.53 4.35
CA HIS A 27 19.42 -13.76 3.30
C HIS A 27 20.46 -14.61 2.57
N LYS A 28 21.21 -15.45 3.30
CA LYS A 28 22.15 -16.41 2.71
C LYS A 28 21.51 -17.32 1.67
N GLU A 29 20.36 -17.92 1.98
CA GLU A 29 19.62 -18.80 1.07
C GLU A 29 19.18 -18.04 -0.19
N ASN A 30 18.63 -16.84 -0.01
CA ASN A 30 18.15 -16.00 -1.10
C ASN A 30 19.30 -15.53 -2.01
N ARG A 31 20.43 -15.12 -1.44
CA ARG A 31 21.61 -14.71 -2.20
C ARG A 31 22.22 -15.90 -2.96
N LEU A 32 22.33 -17.07 -2.34
CA LEU A 32 22.79 -18.28 -3.01
C LEU A 32 21.87 -18.69 -4.15
N PHE A 33 20.55 -18.56 -3.97
CA PHE A 33 19.58 -18.80 -5.04
C PHE A 33 19.82 -17.86 -6.23
N ALA A 34 20.01 -16.56 -5.99
CA ALA A 34 20.28 -15.57 -7.04
C ALA A 34 21.61 -15.84 -7.75
N LEU A 35 22.67 -16.22 -7.02
CA LEU A 35 23.99 -16.56 -7.58
C LEU A 35 24.00 -17.85 -8.40
N LYS A 36 23.07 -18.79 -8.15
CA LYS A 36 22.88 -19.96 -9.02
C LYS A 36 22.26 -19.58 -10.37
N HIS A 37 21.58 -18.43 -10.44
CA HIS A 37 20.86 -17.95 -11.62
C HIS A 37 21.40 -16.60 -12.11
N LYS A 38 22.74 -16.49 -12.25
CA LYS A 38 23.42 -15.24 -12.63
C LYS A 38 22.85 -14.58 -13.90
N SER A 39 22.44 -15.39 -14.88
CA SER A 39 21.84 -14.90 -16.14
C SER A 39 20.53 -14.13 -15.96
N LEU A 40 19.87 -14.26 -14.80
CA LEU A 40 18.60 -13.61 -14.50
C LEU A 40 18.74 -12.43 -13.51
N LEU A 41 19.96 -12.11 -13.05
CA LEU A 41 20.19 -10.99 -12.12
C LEU A 41 19.81 -9.64 -12.73
N GLU A 42 19.98 -9.47 -14.04
CA GLU A 42 19.57 -8.27 -14.78
C GLU A 42 18.05 -8.21 -15.02
N LYS A 43 17.33 -9.30 -14.70
CA LYS A 43 15.90 -9.45 -14.93
C LYS A 43 15.15 -9.79 -13.64
N PRO A 44 14.95 -8.81 -12.74
CA PRO A 44 14.39 -9.04 -11.40
C PRO A 44 13.02 -9.72 -11.43
N LYS A 45 12.17 -9.41 -12.43
CA LYS A 45 10.84 -10.03 -12.60
C LYS A 45 10.94 -11.53 -12.87
N GLU A 46 11.79 -11.95 -13.82
CA GLU A 46 11.97 -13.37 -14.16
C GLU A 46 12.61 -14.14 -12.99
N LEU A 47 13.55 -13.52 -12.27
CA LEU A 47 14.18 -14.12 -11.10
C LEU A 47 13.19 -14.33 -9.94
N ILE A 48 12.30 -13.37 -9.68
CA ILE A 48 11.24 -13.51 -8.66
C ILE A 48 10.27 -14.62 -9.03
N LEU A 49 9.84 -14.70 -10.29
CA LEU A 49 8.93 -15.75 -10.76
C LEU A 49 9.57 -17.14 -10.57
N LEU A 50 10.84 -17.28 -10.92
CA LEU A 50 11.58 -18.52 -10.73
C LEU A 50 11.78 -18.86 -9.24
N TRP A 51 12.06 -17.85 -8.40
CA TRP A 51 12.17 -18.02 -6.97
C TRP A 51 10.85 -18.49 -6.36
N PHE A 52 9.73 -17.91 -6.80
CA PHE A 52 8.40 -18.34 -6.38
C PHE A 52 8.15 -19.80 -6.76
N ASP A 53 8.37 -20.18 -8.02
CA ASP A 53 8.16 -21.56 -8.49
C ASP A 53 9.03 -22.58 -7.72
N THR A 54 10.21 -22.16 -7.30
CA THR A 54 11.13 -22.97 -6.49
C THR A 54 10.64 -23.11 -5.05
N ASN A 55 10.11 -22.04 -4.46
CA ASN A 55 9.68 -21.99 -3.06
C ASN A 55 8.17 -22.25 -2.86
N ALA A 56 7.40 -22.43 -3.93
CA ALA A 56 5.95 -22.61 -3.88
C ALA A 56 5.49 -23.78 -2.98
N PHE A 57 6.35 -24.78 -2.76
CA PHE A 57 6.08 -25.90 -1.86
C PHE A 57 6.04 -25.50 -0.37
N ARG A 58 6.62 -24.35 0.00
CA ARG A 58 6.65 -23.84 1.38
C ARG A 58 5.34 -23.14 1.78
N LYS A 59 4.50 -22.77 0.80
CA LYS A 59 3.22 -22.08 1.01
C LYS A 59 2.23 -22.97 1.76
N ARG A 60 1.78 -22.55 2.94
CA ARG A 60 0.58 -23.09 3.58
C ARG A 60 -0.62 -22.48 2.87
N LYS A 61 -1.56 -23.31 2.43
CA LYS A 61 -2.77 -22.83 1.73
C LYS A 61 -3.75 -22.25 2.74
N HIS A 62 -3.53 -21.00 3.17
CA HIS A 62 -4.50 -20.24 3.97
C HIS A 62 -5.71 -19.86 3.11
N LEU A 63 -5.48 -19.49 1.84
CA LEU A 63 -6.49 -19.23 0.84
C LEU A 63 -6.23 -20.06 -0.43
N ASP A 64 -7.22 -20.82 -0.87
CA ASP A 64 -7.19 -21.44 -2.20
C ASP A 64 -7.49 -20.38 -3.27
N SER A 65 -6.45 -19.65 -3.68
CA SER A 65 -6.53 -18.51 -4.61
C SER A 65 -7.21 -18.88 -5.93
N GLU A 66 -6.92 -20.07 -6.46
CA GLU A 66 -7.50 -20.58 -7.70
C GLU A 66 -9.01 -20.78 -7.56
N LYS A 67 -9.44 -21.52 -6.53
CA LYS A 67 -10.86 -21.78 -6.28
C LYS A 67 -11.61 -20.50 -5.94
N PHE A 68 -11.00 -19.60 -5.17
CA PHE A 68 -11.55 -18.30 -4.83
C PHE A 68 -11.79 -17.45 -6.10
N LEU A 69 -10.76 -17.30 -6.95
CA LEU A 69 -10.87 -16.51 -8.17
C LEU A 69 -11.81 -17.15 -9.20
N THR A 70 -11.90 -18.48 -9.25
CA THR A 70 -12.87 -19.19 -10.09
C THR A 70 -14.30 -18.86 -9.64
N ASN A 71 -14.60 -18.96 -8.35
CA ASN A 71 -15.91 -18.59 -7.81
C ASN A 71 -16.24 -17.11 -8.06
N PHE A 72 -15.25 -16.24 -7.89
CA PHE A 72 -15.41 -14.82 -8.17
C PHE A 72 -15.62 -14.54 -9.66
N GLY A 73 -14.98 -15.32 -10.54
CA GLY A 73 -15.18 -15.30 -11.98
C GLY A 73 -16.60 -15.74 -12.39
N ILE A 74 -17.15 -16.76 -11.72
CA ILE A 74 -18.54 -17.20 -11.92
C ILE A 74 -19.51 -16.08 -11.53
N ILE A 75 -19.33 -15.49 -10.34
CA ILE A 75 -20.15 -14.36 -9.87
C ILE A 75 -20.09 -13.20 -10.87
N ASN A 76 -18.89 -12.84 -11.34
CA ASN A 76 -18.73 -11.79 -12.35
C ASN A 76 -19.47 -12.11 -13.65
N SER A 77 -19.40 -13.36 -14.10
CA SER A 77 -20.08 -13.80 -15.32
C SER A 77 -21.60 -13.71 -15.16
N PHE A 78 -22.12 -14.10 -14.00
CA PHE A 78 -23.53 -13.94 -13.65
C PHE A 78 -23.94 -12.47 -13.61
N MET A 79 -23.16 -11.61 -12.95
CA MET A 79 -23.42 -10.15 -12.94
C MET A 79 -23.38 -9.56 -14.35
N GLY A 80 -22.47 -10.04 -15.21
CA GLY A 80 -22.39 -9.62 -16.61
C GLY A 80 -23.63 -10.01 -17.40
N LEU A 81 -24.07 -11.26 -17.28
CA LEU A 81 -25.32 -11.75 -17.88
C LEU A 81 -26.53 -10.97 -17.34
N PHE A 82 -26.61 -10.77 -16.04
CA PHE A 82 -27.67 -9.97 -15.41
C PHE A 82 -27.68 -8.54 -15.95
N SER A 83 -26.52 -7.90 -16.08
CA SER A 83 -26.41 -6.55 -16.63
C SER A 83 -26.92 -6.48 -18.07
N LEU A 84 -26.56 -7.46 -18.91
CA LEU A 84 -27.05 -7.58 -20.28
C LEU A 84 -28.57 -7.77 -20.34
N LEU A 85 -29.10 -8.72 -19.57
CA LEU A 85 -30.55 -8.96 -19.50
C LEU A 85 -31.30 -7.75 -18.96
N PHE A 86 -30.75 -7.09 -17.94
CA PHE A 86 -31.33 -5.89 -17.37
C PHE A 86 -31.38 -4.77 -18.40
N GLY A 87 -30.31 -4.55 -19.16
CA GLY A 87 -30.29 -3.59 -20.28
C GLY A 87 -31.31 -3.95 -21.37
N PHE A 88 -31.44 -5.23 -21.68
CA PHE A 88 -32.44 -5.72 -22.63
C PHE A 88 -33.87 -5.42 -22.16
N PHE A 89 -34.23 -5.78 -20.93
CA PHE A 89 -35.58 -5.53 -20.40
C PHE A 89 -35.88 -4.05 -20.18
N VAL A 90 -34.89 -3.23 -19.78
CA VAL A 90 -35.03 -1.77 -19.75
C VAL A 90 -35.30 -1.23 -21.15
N GLY A 91 -34.57 -1.71 -22.17
CA GLY A 91 -34.82 -1.35 -23.56
C GLY A 91 -36.22 -1.73 -24.03
N MET A 92 -36.66 -2.96 -23.75
CA MET A 92 -38.03 -3.42 -24.03
C MET A 92 -39.08 -2.52 -23.38
N GLY A 93 -38.89 -2.13 -22.11
CA GLY A 93 -39.81 -1.25 -21.40
C GLY A 93 -39.84 0.17 -21.97
N LEU A 94 -38.67 0.74 -22.30
CA LEU A 94 -38.56 2.08 -22.89
C LEU A 94 -39.14 2.16 -24.31
N LEU A 95 -39.11 1.05 -25.05
CA LEU A 95 -39.58 0.95 -26.42
C LEU A 95 -40.97 0.30 -26.54
N SER A 96 -41.62 0.02 -25.42
CA SER A 96 -42.93 -0.64 -25.39
C SER A 96 -43.97 0.21 -26.11
N TYR A 97 -44.50 -0.31 -27.21
CA TYR A 97 -45.50 0.35 -28.03
C TYR A 97 -46.84 -0.39 -27.94
N ASN A 98 -47.92 0.35 -27.67
CA ASN A 98 -49.28 -0.19 -27.53
C ASN A 98 -50.18 0.10 -28.74
N GLY A 99 -49.65 0.72 -29.80
CA GLY A 99 -50.42 1.12 -30.99
C GLY A 99 -51.17 2.46 -30.85
N ILE A 100 -51.28 3.01 -29.64
CA ILE A 100 -52.09 4.20 -29.34
C ILE A 100 -51.19 5.41 -29.09
N GLU A 101 -50.17 5.25 -28.26
CA GLU A 101 -49.24 6.33 -27.91
C GLU A 101 -47.87 6.09 -28.53
N PRO A 102 -47.30 7.07 -29.24
CA PRO A 102 -45.96 6.94 -29.80
C PRO A 102 -44.88 6.90 -28.71
N VAL A 103 -43.82 6.15 -28.95
CA VAL A 103 -42.71 5.98 -28.01
C VAL A 103 -41.87 7.25 -27.94
N ASN A 104 -41.72 7.83 -26.75
CA ASN A 104 -40.92 9.04 -26.58
C ASN A 104 -39.42 8.73 -26.58
N ILE A 105 -38.72 9.20 -27.61
CA ILE A 105 -37.28 8.97 -27.82
C ILE A 105 -36.39 9.58 -26.74
N ILE A 106 -36.85 10.63 -26.03
CA ILE A 106 -36.02 11.34 -25.05
C ILE A 106 -35.65 10.42 -23.89
N TYR A 107 -36.59 9.57 -23.44
CA TYR A 107 -36.32 8.59 -22.39
C TYR A 107 -35.30 7.56 -22.85
N TYR A 108 -35.40 7.07 -24.09
CA TYR A 108 -34.41 6.16 -24.64
C TYR A 108 -33.02 6.81 -24.76
N LEU A 109 -32.94 8.05 -25.26
CA LEU A 109 -31.69 8.82 -25.38
C LEU A 109 -31.03 9.09 -24.03
N PHE A 110 -31.81 9.23 -22.96
CA PHE A 110 -31.25 9.31 -21.61
C PHE A 110 -30.42 8.06 -21.26
N PHE A 111 -30.94 6.86 -21.52
CA PHE A 111 -30.22 5.60 -21.26
C PHE A 111 -29.15 5.28 -22.31
N ALA A 112 -29.36 5.67 -23.56
CA ALA A 112 -28.44 5.40 -24.67
C ALA A 112 -27.26 6.39 -24.75
N MET A 113 -27.38 7.59 -24.20
CA MET A 113 -26.37 8.63 -24.33
C MET A 113 -26.03 9.32 -22.99
N LEU A 114 -27.01 9.95 -22.34
CA LEU A 114 -26.74 10.82 -21.18
C LEU A 114 -26.21 10.03 -19.96
N LEU A 115 -26.89 8.96 -19.58
CA LEU A 115 -26.47 8.10 -18.48
C LEU A 115 -25.10 7.46 -18.78
N PRO A 116 -24.84 6.96 -20.01
CA PRO A 116 -23.51 6.52 -20.37
C PRO A 116 -22.41 7.54 -20.22
N LEU A 117 -22.59 8.73 -20.81
CA LEU A 117 -21.61 9.81 -20.73
C LEU A 117 -21.39 10.25 -19.28
N GLY A 118 -22.46 10.41 -18.50
CA GLY A 118 -22.38 10.73 -17.07
C GLY A 118 -21.58 9.71 -16.27
N SER A 119 -21.79 8.41 -16.53
CA SER A 119 -21.02 7.34 -15.86
C SER A 119 -19.52 7.34 -16.24
N MET A 120 -19.20 7.70 -17.48
CA MET A 120 -17.81 7.81 -17.94
C MET A 120 -17.12 9.05 -17.37
N LEU A 121 -17.83 10.18 -17.29
CA LEU A 121 -17.35 11.38 -16.60
C LEU A 121 -17.06 11.10 -15.12
N LEU A 122 -17.91 10.31 -14.47
CA LEU A 122 -17.68 9.89 -13.10
C LEU A 122 -16.40 9.04 -12.96
N THR A 123 -16.14 8.19 -13.94
CA THR A 123 -14.93 7.36 -13.99
C THR A 123 -13.69 8.22 -14.19
N LEU A 124 -13.73 9.20 -15.10
CA LEU A 124 -12.70 10.23 -15.26
C LEU A 124 -12.42 10.93 -13.93
N PHE A 125 -13.46 11.43 -13.27
CA PHE A 125 -13.30 12.14 -12.00
C PHE A 125 -12.73 11.23 -10.89
N SER A 126 -13.14 9.96 -10.86
CA SER A 126 -12.58 8.95 -9.96
C SER A 126 -11.09 8.70 -10.22
N ILE A 127 -10.63 8.73 -11.48
CA ILE A 127 -9.21 8.57 -11.82
C ILE A 127 -8.37 9.70 -11.21
N PHE A 128 -8.81 10.96 -11.36
CA PHE A 128 -8.07 12.13 -10.86
C PHE A 128 -8.21 12.38 -9.35
N SER A 129 -9.28 11.87 -8.74
CA SER A 129 -9.50 12.02 -7.30
C SER A 129 -8.56 11.14 -6.48
N SER A 130 -8.14 11.65 -5.33
CA SER A 130 -7.32 10.97 -4.31
C SER A 130 -7.99 9.73 -3.66
N GLY A 131 -9.14 9.30 -4.17
CA GLY A 131 -9.86 8.11 -3.70
C GLY A 131 -11.16 8.42 -2.97
N LYS A 132 -11.44 9.68 -2.61
CA LYS A 132 -12.67 10.08 -1.89
C LYS A 132 -13.96 9.69 -2.61
N LEU A 133 -13.98 9.84 -3.94
CA LEU A 133 -15.13 9.42 -4.74
C LEU A 133 -15.27 7.92 -4.79
N PHE A 134 -14.16 7.19 -4.86
CA PHE A 134 -14.21 5.74 -4.78
C PHE A 134 -14.78 5.31 -3.43
N SER A 135 -14.45 5.97 -2.31
CA SER A 135 -15.06 5.69 -1.01
C SER A 135 -16.56 6.01 -0.93
N PHE A 136 -17.04 7.00 -1.70
CA PHE A 136 -18.47 7.29 -1.80
C PHE A 136 -19.19 6.26 -2.68
N PHE A 137 -18.66 5.97 -3.87
CA PHE A 137 -19.25 5.01 -4.80
C PHE A 137 -19.01 3.56 -4.42
N SER A 138 -18.07 3.27 -3.50
CA SER A 138 -17.90 1.94 -2.93
C SER A 138 -19.14 1.51 -2.19
N LEU A 139 -19.97 2.44 -1.66
CA LEU A 139 -21.28 2.13 -1.08
C LEU A 139 -22.25 1.49 -2.09
N PHE A 140 -22.12 1.83 -3.37
CA PHE A 140 -22.86 1.24 -4.48
C PHE A 140 -22.10 0.10 -5.15
N SER A 141 -20.86 -0.17 -4.74
CA SER A 141 -20.10 -1.30 -5.25
C SER A 141 -20.72 -2.59 -4.75
N PRO A 142 -20.83 -3.61 -5.62
CA PRO A 142 -21.10 -4.97 -5.18
C PRO A 142 -20.18 -5.39 -4.04
N MET A 143 -18.96 -4.85 -3.93
CA MET A 143 -18.02 -5.14 -2.85
C MET A 143 -18.55 -4.76 -1.45
N HIS A 144 -19.20 -3.60 -1.29
CA HIS A 144 -19.78 -3.16 -0.02
C HIS A 144 -21.06 -3.94 0.33
N TRP A 145 -21.86 -4.25 -0.68
CA TRP A 145 -23.04 -5.09 -0.50
C TRP A 145 -22.67 -6.55 -0.27
N ILE A 146 -21.59 -7.05 -0.86
CA ILE A 146 -21.05 -8.38 -0.58
C ILE A 146 -20.60 -8.43 0.87
N GLU A 147 -19.95 -7.41 1.43
CA GLU A 147 -19.61 -7.40 2.86
C GLU A 147 -20.87 -7.52 3.75
N LYS A 148 -21.92 -6.73 3.48
CA LYS A 148 -23.19 -6.77 4.23
C LYS A 148 -24.02 -8.05 4.00
N LEU A 149 -24.05 -8.54 2.76
CA LEU A 149 -24.77 -9.74 2.36
C LEU A 149 -23.95 -11.02 2.62
N SER A 150 -22.65 -10.91 2.88
CA SER A 150 -21.76 -12.04 3.16
C SER A 150 -22.12 -12.76 4.45
N ILE A 151 -22.86 -12.11 5.35
CA ILE A 151 -23.45 -12.76 6.53
C ILE A 151 -24.33 -13.94 6.09
N TYR A 152 -24.93 -13.87 4.90
CA TYR A 152 -25.77 -14.92 4.32
C TYR A 152 -25.00 -15.95 3.47
N PHE A 153 -23.71 -15.70 3.17
CA PHE A 153 -22.91 -16.55 2.30
C PHE A 153 -21.70 -17.14 3.03
N SER A 154 -21.44 -18.44 2.84
CA SER A 154 -20.29 -19.18 3.40
C SER A 154 -18.88 -18.66 2.97
N PHE A 155 -18.82 -17.56 2.21
CA PHE A 155 -17.60 -17.01 1.62
C PHE A 155 -17.01 -15.80 2.36
N LYS A 156 -17.63 -15.32 3.46
CA LYS A 156 -17.21 -14.12 4.21
C LYS A 156 -15.72 -14.13 4.59
N ASN A 157 -15.29 -15.13 5.35
CA ASN A 157 -13.91 -15.20 5.85
C ASN A 157 -12.85 -15.22 4.73
N LYS A 158 -13.17 -15.79 3.57
CA LYS A 158 -12.26 -15.80 2.41
C LYS A 158 -12.19 -14.44 1.71
N PHE A 159 -13.28 -13.70 1.74
CA PHE A 159 -13.39 -12.38 1.15
C PHE A 159 -12.71 -11.31 2.01
N ASP A 160 -12.84 -11.40 3.34
CA ASP A 160 -12.13 -10.53 4.29
C ASP A 160 -10.61 -10.70 4.14
N LEU A 161 -10.14 -11.95 4.04
CA LEU A 161 -8.73 -12.22 3.72
C LEU A 161 -8.30 -11.64 2.36
N PHE A 162 -9.19 -11.62 1.37
CA PHE A 162 -8.88 -11.03 0.07
C PHE A 162 -8.80 -9.50 0.13
N SER A 163 -9.71 -8.85 0.86
CA SER A 163 -9.74 -7.39 0.98
C SER A 163 -8.56 -6.87 1.82
N GLU A 164 -8.16 -7.58 2.87
CA GLU A 164 -7.00 -7.25 3.70
C GLU A 164 -5.68 -7.33 2.90
N ASN A 165 -5.53 -8.35 2.07
CA ASN A 165 -4.29 -8.59 1.32
C ASN A 165 -4.15 -7.73 0.04
N ILE A 166 -5.15 -6.95 -0.33
CA ILE A 166 -5.14 -6.14 -1.57
C ILE A 166 -5.20 -4.67 -1.25
N SER A 167 -4.22 -3.90 -1.76
CA SER A 167 -4.18 -2.46 -1.56
C SER A 167 -5.43 -1.76 -2.10
N PHE A 168 -5.88 -0.71 -1.41
CA PHE A 168 -7.04 0.10 -1.79
C PHE A 168 -6.99 0.58 -3.25
N LYS A 169 -5.79 0.92 -3.72
CA LYS A 169 -5.57 1.35 -5.11
C LYS A 169 -5.82 0.22 -6.11
N LEU A 170 -5.37 -1.01 -5.81
CA LEU A 170 -5.66 -2.16 -6.65
C LEU A 170 -7.17 -2.50 -6.62
N GLN A 171 -7.81 -2.42 -5.45
CA GLN A 171 -9.28 -2.58 -5.32
C GLN A 171 -10.05 -1.56 -6.17
N LYS A 172 -9.64 -0.29 -6.16
CA LYS A 172 -10.21 0.77 -6.99
C LYS A 172 -10.19 0.40 -8.47
N TRP A 173 -9.05 -0.05 -8.98
CA TRP A 173 -8.93 -0.40 -10.41
C TRP A 173 -9.64 -1.71 -10.78
N ILE A 174 -9.71 -2.68 -9.85
CA ILE A 174 -10.57 -3.86 -10.00
C ILE A 174 -12.03 -3.42 -10.17
N PHE A 175 -12.50 -2.52 -9.32
CA PHE A 175 -13.86 -2.00 -9.35
C PHE A 175 -14.15 -1.22 -10.63
N LEU A 176 -13.29 -0.26 -11.01
CA LEU A 176 -13.50 0.56 -12.21
C LEU A 176 -13.53 -0.32 -13.48
N LYS A 177 -12.61 -1.27 -13.62
CA LYS A 177 -12.62 -2.22 -14.74
C LYS A 177 -13.94 -2.99 -14.83
N ARG A 178 -14.47 -3.44 -13.70
CA ARG A 178 -15.74 -4.18 -13.64
C ARG A 178 -16.93 -3.31 -13.96
N LEU A 179 -16.98 -2.11 -13.40
CA LEU A 179 -18.06 -1.16 -13.65
C LEU A 179 -18.17 -0.86 -15.15
N GLN A 180 -17.04 -0.62 -15.82
CA GLN A 180 -17.02 -0.40 -17.27
C GLN A 180 -17.52 -1.60 -18.07
N LEU A 181 -17.12 -2.82 -17.69
CA LEU A 181 -17.60 -4.03 -18.35
C LEU A 181 -19.11 -4.24 -18.15
N LEU A 182 -19.60 -4.10 -16.91
CA LEU A 182 -21.02 -4.27 -16.61
C LEU A 182 -21.86 -3.22 -17.34
N SER A 183 -21.45 -1.94 -17.35
CA SER A 183 -22.15 -0.89 -18.09
C SER A 183 -22.10 -1.09 -19.61
N LEU A 184 -21.02 -1.69 -20.14
CA LEU A 184 -20.91 -2.05 -21.55
C LEU A 184 -21.91 -3.15 -21.91
N LEU A 185 -21.99 -4.20 -21.08
CA LEU A 185 -22.94 -5.30 -21.26
C LEU A 185 -24.40 -4.83 -21.15
N PHE A 186 -24.71 -3.93 -20.21
CA PHE A 186 -26.01 -3.27 -20.13
C PHE A 186 -26.36 -2.55 -21.43
N SER A 187 -25.42 -1.76 -21.96
CA SER A 187 -25.62 -1.01 -23.21
C SER A 187 -25.76 -1.93 -24.43
N ALA A 188 -25.09 -3.09 -24.41
CA ALA A 188 -25.25 -4.11 -25.44
C ALA A 188 -26.66 -4.73 -25.36
N GLY A 189 -27.16 -5.02 -24.17
CA GLY A 189 -28.54 -5.43 -23.95
C GLY A 189 -29.55 -4.40 -24.46
N LEU A 190 -29.32 -3.11 -24.19
CA LEU A 190 -30.15 -2.01 -24.67
C LEU A 190 -30.19 -1.94 -26.20
N LEU A 191 -29.04 -2.09 -26.86
CA LEU A 191 -28.96 -2.12 -28.32
C LEU A 191 -29.67 -3.35 -28.92
N VAL A 192 -29.50 -4.52 -28.31
CA VAL A 192 -30.19 -5.75 -28.73
C VAL A 192 -31.70 -5.58 -28.60
N ALA A 193 -32.18 -4.95 -27.52
CA ALA A 193 -33.61 -4.65 -27.36
C ALA A 193 -34.11 -3.69 -28.43
N LEU A 194 -33.34 -2.64 -28.79
CA LEU A 194 -33.71 -1.73 -29.88
C LEU A 194 -33.87 -2.48 -31.21
N VAL A 195 -32.88 -3.29 -31.58
CA VAL A 195 -32.94 -4.08 -32.83
C VAL A 195 -34.12 -5.06 -32.78
N PHE A 196 -34.28 -5.78 -31.66
CA PHE A 196 -35.37 -6.72 -31.50
C PHE A 196 -36.75 -6.07 -31.64
N MET A 197 -36.94 -4.92 -30.99
CA MET A 197 -38.20 -4.18 -30.99
C MET A 197 -38.52 -3.62 -32.37
N VAL A 198 -37.53 -3.02 -33.06
CA VAL A 198 -37.69 -2.48 -34.42
C VAL A 198 -37.98 -3.57 -35.45
N VAL A 199 -37.42 -4.78 -35.27
CA VAL A 199 -37.68 -5.92 -36.17
C VAL A 199 -39.04 -6.56 -35.88
N SER A 200 -39.47 -6.57 -34.62
CA SER A 200 -40.68 -7.28 -34.20
C SER A 200 -41.95 -6.44 -34.26
N GLN A 201 -41.83 -5.12 -34.12
CA GLN A 201 -42.95 -4.19 -34.02
C GLN A 201 -42.74 -3.02 -34.98
N ASP A 202 -43.84 -2.55 -35.56
CA ASP A 202 -43.86 -1.30 -36.31
C ASP A 202 -44.02 -0.13 -35.32
N ILE A 203 -42.90 0.39 -34.84
CA ILE A 203 -42.86 1.36 -33.74
C ILE A 203 -42.94 2.78 -34.30
N ALA A 204 -43.97 3.51 -33.88
CA ALA A 204 -44.05 4.95 -34.07
C ALA A 204 -43.29 5.68 -32.95
N PHE A 205 -42.23 6.40 -33.31
CA PHE A 205 -41.48 7.23 -32.38
C PHE A 205 -41.97 8.67 -32.37
N SER A 206 -41.89 9.31 -31.21
CA SER A 206 -42.16 10.74 -31.03
C SER A 206 -41.13 11.37 -30.10
N TRP A 207 -41.10 12.69 -30.05
CA TRP A 207 -40.48 13.41 -28.95
C TRP A 207 -41.49 14.36 -28.30
N SER A 208 -41.40 14.46 -26.98
CA SER A 208 -42.16 15.43 -26.21
C SER A 208 -41.40 15.75 -24.94
N THR A 209 -41.34 17.05 -24.60
CA THR A 209 -40.68 17.54 -23.40
C THR A 209 -41.53 18.65 -22.78
N THR A 210 -41.48 18.78 -21.46
CA THR A 210 -42.11 19.88 -20.74
C THR A 210 -41.34 21.20 -20.87
N LEU A 211 -40.10 21.14 -21.37
CA LEU A 211 -39.32 22.33 -21.72
C LEU A 211 -39.87 22.92 -23.02
N GLN A 212 -40.03 24.24 -23.07
CA GLN A 212 -40.45 24.94 -24.29
C GLN A 212 -39.28 24.98 -25.29
N VAL A 213 -39.14 23.90 -26.07
CA VAL A 213 -38.11 23.75 -27.11
C VAL A 213 -38.81 23.66 -28.45
N ASP A 214 -38.42 24.50 -29.39
CA ASP A 214 -38.90 24.47 -30.77
C ASP A 214 -38.20 23.36 -31.58
N ALA A 215 -38.84 22.91 -32.66
CA ALA A 215 -38.33 21.84 -33.52
C ALA A 215 -36.98 22.18 -34.15
N SER A 216 -36.73 23.45 -34.49
CA SER A 216 -35.48 23.87 -35.13
C SER A 216 -34.28 23.83 -34.16
N SER A 217 -34.49 24.24 -32.90
CA SER A 217 -33.52 24.10 -31.82
C SER A 217 -33.23 22.64 -31.50
N PHE A 218 -34.27 21.79 -31.45
CA PHE A 218 -34.08 20.36 -31.19
C PHE A 218 -33.35 19.66 -32.34
N HIS A 219 -33.68 19.97 -33.60
CA HIS A 219 -32.94 19.47 -34.77
C HIS A 219 -31.46 19.87 -34.72
N SER A 220 -31.16 21.14 -34.42
CA SER A 220 -29.77 21.63 -34.31
C SER A 220 -28.96 20.89 -33.23
N PHE A 221 -29.63 20.56 -32.11
CA PHE A 221 -29.04 19.72 -31.07
C PHE A 221 -28.75 18.29 -31.57
N LEU A 222 -29.69 17.66 -32.26
CA LEU A 222 -29.52 16.30 -32.80
C LEU A 222 -28.44 16.25 -33.88
N GLU A 223 -28.31 17.29 -34.69
CA GLU A 223 -27.23 17.42 -35.67
C GLU A 223 -25.86 17.51 -34.98
N SER A 224 -25.78 18.27 -33.89
CA SER A 224 -24.56 18.41 -33.07
C SER A 224 -24.17 17.08 -32.41
N VAL A 225 -25.15 16.36 -31.86
CA VAL A 225 -24.96 15.01 -31.31
C VAL A 225 -24.57 14.02 -32.40
N SER A 226 -25.02 14.21 -33.63
CA SER A 226 -24.68 13.33 -34.74
C SER A 226 -23.27 13.53 -35.30
N PHE A 227 -22.50 14.50 -34.79
CA PHE A 227 -21.15 14.81 -35.28
C PHE A 227 -20.25 13.59 -35.53
N PRO A 228 -20.20 12.55 -34.68
CA PRO A 228 -19.29 11.43 -34.89
C PRO A 228 -19.64 10.53 -36.09
N TRP A 229 -20.86 10.60 -36.62
CA TRP A 229 -21.31 9.73 -37.72
C TRP A 229 -22.01 10.44 -38.87
N ARG A 230 -22.38 11.72 -38.72
CA ARG A 230 -23.19 12.46 -39.72
C ARG A 230 -22.61 12.41 -41.14
N ASP A 231 -21.28 12.48 -41.27
CA ASP A 231 -20.61 12.53 -42.56
C ASP A 231 -20.53 11.14 -43.23
N PHE A 232 -20.58 10.07 -42.43
CA PHE A 232 -20.50 8.68 -42.91
C PHE A 232 -21.89 8.05 -43.09
N PHE A 233 -22.85 8.41 -42.25
CA PHE A 233 -24.20 7.86 -42.19
C PHE A 233 -25.25 8.99 -42.10
N PRO A 234 -25.41 9.81 -43.15
CA PRO A 234 -26.33 10.95 -43.13
C PRO A 234 -27.79 10.51 -42.97
N THR A 235 -28.14 9.31 -43.43
CA THR A 235 -29.48 8.72 -43.26
C THR A 235 -29.84 8.40 -41.81
N SER A 236 -28.86 8.42 -40.91
CA SER A 236 -29.03 8.20 -39.46
C SER A 236 -29.12 9.51 -38.68
N VAL A 237 -29.16 10.66 -39.38
CA VAL A 237 -29.41 11.98 -38.81
C VAL A 237 -30.90 12.31 -39.05
N PRO A 238 -31.69 12.61 -38.00
CA PRO A 238 -33.08 13.00 -38.15
C PRO A 238 -33.19 14.30 -38.97
N SER A 239 -34.03 14.31 -40.01
CA SER A 239 -34.32 15.54 -40.77
C SER A 239 -35.23 16.47 -39.98
N LEU A 240 -35.21 17.77 -40.30
CA LEU A 240 -36.11 18.75 -39.67
C LEU A 240 -37.58 18.36 -39.84
N GLU A 241 -37.97 17.88 -41.02
CA GLU A 241 -39.32 17.37 -41.29
C GLU A 241 -39.71 16.23 -40.35
N LEU A 242 -38.81 15.26 -40.11
CA LEU A 242 -39.05 14.18 -39.18
C LEU A 242 -39.24 14.70 -37.75
N VAL A 243 -38.44 15.69 -37.34
CA VAL A 243 -38.55 16.32 -36.02
C VAL A 243 -39.88 17.04 -35.86
N GLU A 244 -40.32 17.81 -36.84
CA GLU A 244 -41.60 18.55 -36.79
C GLU A 244 -42.78 17.58 -36.73
N VAL A 245 -42.82 16.61 -37.65
CA VAL A 245 -43.92 15.63 -37.74
C VAL A 245 -43.99 14.75 -36.50
N SER A 246 -42.86 14.40 -35.88
CA SER A 246 -42.84 13.52 -34.70
C SER A 246 -43.03 14.23 -33.35
N HIS A 247 -43.34 15.53 -33.35
CA HIS A 247 -43.58 16.29 -32.13
C HIS A 247 -44.98 15.98 -31.55
N TYR A 248 -45.02 15.39 -30.35
CA TYR A 248 -46.27 14.93 -29.72
C TYR A 248 -46.75 15.81 -28.57
N TYR A 249 -47.98 16.34 -28.67
CA TYR A 249 -48.64 17.10 -27.61
C TYR A 249 -49.75 16.27 -26.95
N ARG A 250 -49.62 16.02 -25.64
CA ARG A 250 -50.56 15.20 -24.85
C ARG A 250 -51.93 15.84 -24.55
N LEU A 251 -52.14 17.11 -24.93
CA LEU A 251 -53.34 17.88 -24.57
C LEU A 251 -54.52 17.72 -25.55
N GLY A 252 -54.35 16.99 -26.65
CA GLY A 252 -55.45 16.64 -27.55
C GLY A 252 -55.90 15.21 -27.33
N GLU A 253 -57.20 14.98 -27.11
CA GLU A 253 -57.82 13.64 -27.16
C GLU A 253 -57.70 12.96 -28.54
N LYS A 254 -57.07 13.63 -29.53
CA LYS A 254 -56.81 13.12 -30.87
C LYS A 254 -55.35 13.37 -31.22
N ILE A 255 -54.70 12.32 -31.73
CA ILE A 255 -53.37 12.38 -32.38
C ILE A 255 -53.43 13.45 -33.48
N ASN A 256 -52.38 14.27 -33.61
CA ASN A 256 -52.30 15.29 -34.66
C ASN A 256 -52.53 14.62 -36.04
N PRO A 257 -53.50 15.05 -36.86
CA PRO A 257 -53.78 14.44 -38.17
C PRO A 257 -52.53 14.34 -39.07
N GLU A 258 -51.60 15.28 -38.95
CA GLU A 258 -50.31 15.24 -39.68
C GLU A 258 -49.41 14.06 -39.28
N MET A 259 -49.48 13.59 -38.03
CA MET A 259 -48.77 12.39 -37.57
C MET A 259 -49.40 11.11 -38.14
N LEU A 260 -50.73 11.10 -38.28
CA LEU A 260 -51.45 9.94 -38.81
C LEU A 260 -51.20 9.79 -40.32
N GLU A 261 -51.12 10.91 -41.05
CA GLU A 261 -50.79 10.90 -42.48
C GLU A 261 -49.33 10.53 -42.77
N ASN A 262 -48.41 10.78 -41.83
CA ASN A 262 -46.98 10.49 -41.97
C ASN A 262 -46.50 9.35 -41.06
N ALA A 263 -47.40 8.44 -40.65
CA ALA A 263 -47.08 7.35 -39.71
C ALA A 263 -45.87 6.52 -40.15
N ASP A 264 -45.75 6.26 -41.45
CA ASP A 264 -44.64 5.50 -42.07
C ASP A 264 -43.26 6.15 -41.82
N LYS A 265 -43.20 7.47 -41.63
CA LYS A 265 -41.96 8.21 -41.39
C LYS A 265 -41.53 8.15 -39.92
N LEU A 266 -42.45 7.94 -38.98
CA LEU A 266 -42.17 7.97 -37.55
C LEU A 266 -41.22 6.87 -37.10
N GLY A 267 -41.17 5.74 -37.81
CA GLY A 267 -40.21 4.67 -37.56
C GLY A 267 -38.75 5.09 -37.79
N ALA A 268 -38.48 6.12 -38.61
CA ALA A 268 -37.12 6.46 -39.06
C ALA A 268 -36.13 6.83 -37.93
N TRP A 269 -36.63 7.19 -36.75
CA TRP A 269 -35.83 7.49 -35.56
C TRP A 269 -34.90 6.35 -35.14
N TRP A 270 -35.23 5.08 -35.42
CA TRP A 270 -34.44 3.94 -34.95
C TRP A 270 -32.98 4.00 -35.40
N LYS A 271 -32.69 4.56 -36.59
CA LYS A 271 -31.32 4.70 -37.12
C LYS A 271 -30.49 5.63 -36.26
N PHE A 272 -31.08 6.75 -35.85
CA PHE A 272 -30.46 7.72 -34.95
C PHE A 272 -30.25 7.12 -33.54
N LEU A 273 -31.27 6.43 -33.01
CA LEU A 273 -31.19 5.75 -31.72
C LEU A 273 -30.12 4.65 -31.71
N PHE A 274 -30.02 3.90 -32.80
CA PHE A 274 -29.00 2.88 -33.00
C PHE A 274 -27.60 3.49 -32.99
N MET A 275 -27.37 4.53 -33.82
CA MET A 275 -26.05 5.18 -33.89
C MET A 275 -25.67 5.85 -32.57
N SER A 276 -26.62 6.48 -31.88
CA SER A 276 -26.42 7.07 -30.56
C SER A 276 -26.02 6.02 -29.53
N THR A 277 -26.74 4.89 -29.47
CA THR A 277 -26.43 3.79 -28.54
C THR A 277 -25.08 3.15 -28.88
N PHE A 278 -24.84 2.89 -30.17
CA PHE A 278 -23.61 2.27 -30.64
C PHE A 278 -22.39 3.14 -30.33
N PHE A 279 -22.41 4.42 -30.70
CA PHE A 279 -21.26 5.28 -30.52
C PHE A 279 -21.06 5.66 -29.05
N TYR A 280 -22.07 6.25 -28.41
CA TYR A 280 -21.91 6.82 -27.07
C TYR A 280 -21.92 5.77 -25.97
N ALA A 281 -22.69 4.70 -26.10
CA ALA A 281 -22.79 3.69 -25.04
C ALA A 281 -21.86 2.49 -25.25
N LEU A 282 -21.52 2.12 -26.49
CA LEU A 282 -20.64 0.98 -26.76
C LEU A 282 -19.23 1.40 -27.14
N VAL A 283 -19.03 2.17 -28.22
CA VAL A 283 -17.69 2.49 -28.74
C VAL A 283 -16.87 3.28 -27.71
N LEU A 284 -17.38 4.42 -27.23
CA LEU A 284 -16.67 5.21 -26.22
C LEU A 284 -16.39 4.39 -24.96
N ARG A 285 -17.39 3.63 -24.50
CA ARG A 285 -17.25 2.81 -23.30
C ARG A 285 -16.25 1.67 -23.47
N PHE A 286 -16.16 1.08 -24.65
CA PHE A 286 -15.18 0.05 -24.95
C PHE A 286 -13.76 0.59 -24.76
N PHE A 287 -13.48 1.81 -25.21
CA PHE A 287 -12.19 2.47 -24.93
C PHE A 287 -11.96 2.71 -23.44
N PHE A 288 -12.97 3.11 -22.68
CA PHE A 288 -12.87 3.24 -21.22
C PHE A 288 -12.60 1.90 -20.51
N TYR A 289 -13.22 0.82 -21.00
CA TYR A 289 -12.95 -0.53 -20.52
C TYR A 289 -11.50 -0.95 -20.81
N LEU A 290 -11.03 -0.74 -22.05
CA LEU A 290 -9.64 -1.01 -22.43
C LEU A 290 -8.66 -0.22 -21.57
N TYR A 291 -8.90 1.07 -21.38
CA TYR A 291 -8.08 1.93 -20.53
C TYR A 291 -8.05 1.45 -19.08
N SER A 292 -9.21 1.09 -18.52
CA SER A 292 -9.31 0.55 -17.15
C SER A 292 -8.63 -0.81 -17.01
N ALA A 293 -8.74 -1.67 -18.02
CA ALA A 293 -8.10 -2.98 -18.05
C ALA A 293 -6.56 -2.87 -18.15
N TYR A 294 -6.08 -1.96 -19.00
CA TYR A 294 -4.66 -1.66 -19.14
C TYR A 294 -4.09 -1.10 -17.82
N THR A 295 -4.75 -0.09 -17.25
CA THR A 295 -4.28 0.55 -16.01
C THR A 295 -4.34 -0.41 -14.83
N PHE A 296 -5.36 -1.27 -14.76
CA PHE A 296 -5.42 -2.36 -13.79
C PHE A 296 -4.18 -3.27 -13.87
N LYS A 297 -3.78 -3.71 -15.08
CA LYS A 297 -2.57 -4.54 -15.25
C LYS A 297 -1.32 -3.80 -14.78
N LYS A 298 -1.17 -2.52 -15.16
CA LYS A 298 -0.03 -1.68 -14.73
C LYS A 298 0.03 -1.47 -13.22
N VAL A 299 -1.11 -1.21 -12.59
CA VAL A 299 -1.20 -1.05 -11.13
C VAL A 299 -0.90 -2.36 -10.43
N LEU A 300 -1.43 -3.49 -10.90
CA LEU A 300 -1.13 -4.80 -10.33
C LEU A 300 0.38 -5.10 -10.35
N GLU A 301 1.05 -4.86 -11.49
CA GLU A 301 2.50 -5.06 -11.60
C GLU A 301 3.28 -4.11 -10.68
N LYS A 302 2.86 -2.85 -10.59
CA LYS A 302 3.51 -1.87 -9.72
C LYS A 302 3.35 -2.23 -8.24
N GLU A 303 2.12 -2.50 -7.80
CA GLU A 303 1.81 -2.85 -6.41
C GLU A 303 2.50 -4.16 -6.01
N PHE A 304 2.63 -5.11 -6.93
CA PHE A 304 3.44 -6.31 -6.72
C PHE A 304 4.89 -5.94 -6.42
N CYS A 305 5.56 -5.19 -7.31
CA CYS A 305 6.94 -4.75 -7.08
C CYS A 305 7.11 -3.89 -5.82
N ASP A 306 6.05 -3.19 -5.40
CA ASP A 306 6.07 -2.34 -4.21
C ASP A 306 5.90 -3.08 -2.89
N LEU A 307 5.53 -4.37 -2.90
CA LEU A 307 5.41 -5.20 -1.70
C LEU A 307 6.73 -5.23 -0.90
N ASN A 308 6.66 -4.96 0.40
CA ASN A 308 7.83 -4.92 1.29
C ASN A 308 8.65 -6.22 1.24
N GLY A 309 7.98 -7.38 1.21
CA GLY A 309 8.65 -8.68 1.08
C GLY A 309 9.39 -8.85 -0.25
N ILE A 310 8.91 -8.24 -1.33
CA ILE A 310 9.59 -8.26 -2.64
C ILE A 310 10.78 -7.32 -2.66
N LYS A 311 10.64 -6.10 -2.12
CA LYS A 311 11.77 -5.17 -1.96
C LYS A 311 12.89 -5.80 -1.12
N LYS A 312 12.53 -6.44 0.00
CA LYS A 312 13.46 -7.20 0.84
C LYS A 312 14.14 -8.33 0.05
N LEU A 313 13.37 -9.16 -0.64
CA LEU A 313 13.88 -10.29 -1.41
C LEU A 313 14.82 -9.85 -2.54
N LEU A 314 14.45 -8.81 -3.29
CA LEU A 314 15.29 -8.23 -4.34
C LEU A 314 16.59 -7.65 -3.78
N ARG A 315 16.52 -6.99 -2.61
CA ARG A 315 17.71 -6.52 -1.90
C ARG A 315 18.60 -7.69 -1.51
N GLU A 316 18.04 -8.76 -0.96
CA GLU A 316 18.79 -9.97 -0.56
C GLU A 316 19.39 -10.73 -1.76
N PHE A 317 18.76 -10.66 -2.94
CA PHE A 317 19.31 -11.23 -4.17
C PHE A 317 20.53 -10.48 -4.68
N THR A 318 20.60 -9.16 -4.50
CA THR A 318 21.67 -8.33 -5.04
C THR A 318 22.77 -8.04 -4.02
N SER A 319 22.43 -7.85 -2.75
CA SER A 319 23.38 -7.48 -1.71
C SER A 319 24.33 -8.63 -1.39
N PRO A 320 25.64 -8.35 -1.21
CA PRO A 320 26.58 -9.33 -0.71
C PRO A 320 26.17 -9.76 0.70
N PHE A 321 26.29 -11.06 0.97
CA PHE A 321 26.10 -11.61 2.31
C PHE A 321 27.49 -12.00 2.83
N ILE A 322 27.93 -11.36 3.92
CA ILE A 322 29.20 -11.64 4.59
C ILE A 322 28.85 -12.27 5.94
N GLU A 323 29.34 -13.48 6.18
CA GLU A 323 29.18 -14.18 7.45
C GLU A 323 30.55 -14.28 8.11
N THR A 324 30.72 -13.59 9.25
CA THR A 324 31.94 -13.65 10.07
C THR A 324 31.95 -14.85 11.02
N ARG A 325 30.84 -15.60 11.09
CA ARG A 325 30.75 -16.82 11.89
C ARG A 325 31.63 -17.91 11.27
N ALA A 326 32.56 -18.40 12.07
CA ALA A 326 33.36 -19.56 11.69
C ALA A 326 32.43 -20.75 11.39
N PRO A 327 32.66 -21.52 10.31
CA PRO A 327 31.83 -22.68 9.96
C PRO A 327 31.85 -23.79 11.02
N LYS A 328 32.81 -23.74 11.95
CA LYS A 328 32.86 -24.56 13.15
C LYS A 328 32.81 -23.64 14.36
N ARG A 329 32.00 -24.02 15.35
CA ARG A 329 32.04 -23.40 16.69
C ARG A 329 33.47 -23.50 17.19
N GLU A 330 34.08 -22.36 17.49
CA GLU A 330 35.40 -22.34 18.12
C GLU A 330 35.33 -23.17 19.40
N ARG A 331 36.19 -24.18 19.50
CA ARG A 331 36.34 -24.88 20.77
C ARG A 331 36.93 -23.86 21.72
N HIS A 332 36.28 -23.65 22.85
CA HIS A 332 36.85 -22.86 23.92
C HIS A 332 38.26 -23.39 24.17
N LEU A 333 39.26 -22.51 24.05
CA LEU A 333 40.64 -22.89 24.33
C LEU A 333 40.65 -23.48 25.74
N GLU A 334 40.97 -24.78 25.85
CA GLU A 334 41.23 -25.37 27.14
C GLU A 334 42.45 -24.65 27.71
N ILE A 335 42.21 -23.74 28.64
CA ILE A 335 43.29 -23.05 29.35
C ILE A 335 44.02 -24.13 30.15
N LYS A 336 45.07 -24.71 29.56
CA LYS A 336 45.98 -25.59 30.28
C LYS A 336 46.50 -24.82 31.50
N LYS A 337 46.50 -25.47 32.67
CA LYS A 337 46.95 -24.85 33.95
C LYS A 337 48.36 -24.24 33.86
N GLU A 338 49.16 -24.69 32.89
CA GLU A 338 50.50 -24.16 32.55
C GLU A 338 50.46 -22.72 31.99
N HIS A 339 49.47 -22.37 31.16
CA HIS A 339 49.32 -21.01 30.64
C HIS A 339 48.93 -20.00 31.72
N LYS A 340 48.12 -20.40 32.71
CA LYS A 340 47.84 -19.57 33.90
C LYS A 340 49.08 -19.32 34.76
N LYS A 341 50.08 -20.22 34.74
CA LYS A 341 51.35 -20.01 35.44
C LYS A 341 52.25 -19.04 34.68
N GLN A 342 52.36 -19.14 33.36
CA GLN A 342 53.17 -18.22 32.55
C GLN A 342 52.70 -16.77 32.66
N VAL A 343 51.38 -16.52 32.59
CA VAL A 343 50.81 -15.17 32.76
C VAL A 343 51.07 -14.62 34.18
N LYS A 344 50.96 -15.46 35.22
CA LYS A 344 51.32 -15.07 36.60
C LYS A 344 52.82 -14.84 36.82
N THR A 345 53.67 -15.38 35.95
CA THR A 345 55.13 -15.19 36.04
C THR A 345 55.52 -13.87 35.35
N PHE A 346 54.92 -13.59 34.19
CA PHE A 346 55.11 -12.31 33.47
C PHE A 346 54.62 -11.08 34.25
N VAL A 347 53.50 -11.19 34.97
CA VAL A 347 52.97 -10.08 35.79
C VAL A 347 53.78 -9.86 37.09
N LYS A 348 54.60 -10.83 37.50
CA LYS A 348 55.42 -10.73 38.73
C LYS A 348 56.86 -10.29 38.48
N GLU A 349 57.34 -10.32 37.24
CA GLU A 349 58.63 -9.72 36.90
C GLU A 349 58.41 -8.23 36.59
N GLU A 350 58.36 -7.41 37.65
CA GLU A 350 58.62 -5.97 37.50
C GLU A 350 59.99 -5.78 36.80
N PRO A 351 60.12 -4.80 35.90
CA PRO A 351 61.38 -4.55 35.22
C PRO A 351 62.41 -4.12 36.27
N LYS A 352 63.50 -4.89 36.37
CA LYS A 352 64.69 -4.48 37.12
C LYS A 352 65.15 -3.13 36.56
N LYS A 353 65.21 -2.11 37.41
CA LYS A 353 65.94 -0.86 37.14
C LYS A 353 67.42 -1.21 36.97
N GLU A 354 67.85 -1.42 35.73
CA GLU A 354 69.28 -1.42 35.39
C GLU A 354 69.68 -0.02 34.96
N THR A 355 70.47 0.60 35.83
CA THR A 355 71.26 1.81 35.58
C THR A 355 72.22 1.52 34.42
N ILE A 356 72.09 2.20 33.29
CA ILE A 356 73.06 2.10 32.20
C ILE A 356 73.72 3.47 32.00
N GLU A 357 75.02 3.47 32.28
CA GLU A 357 75.98 4.55 32.07
C GLU A 357 76.06 4.94 30.58
N GLU A 358 76.04 6.25 30.32
CA GLU A 358 76.34 6.82 29.01
C GLU A 358 77.80 6.55 28.62
N LYS A 359 78.02 5.78 27.56
CA LYS A 359 79.24 5.85 26.76
C LYS A 359 78.92 5.90 25.26
N ASN A 360 79.08 7.11 24.73
CA ASN A 360 79.57 7.50 23.41
C ASN A 360 79.85 6.35 22.43
N ILE A 361 79.38 6.49 21.19
CA ILE A 361 80.24 6.49 19.98
C ILE A 361 79.48 7.02 18.74
N SER A 362 80.14 8.01 18.14
CA SER A 362 80.16 8.64 16.82
C SER A 362 79.01 8.53 15.80
N LYS A 363 78.58 9.74 15.42
CA LYS A 363 78.05 10.19 14.12
C LYS A 363 78.92 9.78 12.94
N GLU A 364 78.31 9.41 11.80
CA GLU A 364 78.83 9.79 10.48
C GLU A 364 77.77 9.73 9.36
N ASN A 365 77.73 10.83 8.61
CA ASN A 365 77.40 10.98 7.19
C ASN A 365 75.94 11.00 6.70
N ILE A 366 75.37 12.23 6.71
CA ILE A 366 74.55 12.76 5.60
C ILE A 366 75.16 14.13 5.19
N PRO A 367 75.56 14.37 3.93
CA PRO A 367 75.87 15.71 3.41
C PRO A 367 74.55 16.42 3.01
N LYS A 368 74.16 17.56 3.58
CA LYS A 368 74.60 18.97 3.37
C LYS A 368 74.35 19.51 1.95
N GLU A 369 73.35 20.39 1.82
CA GLU A 369 73.41 21.76 1.26
C GLU A 369 72.01 22.41 1.30
N VAL A 370 71.74 23.70 1.49
CA VAL A 370 72.40 24.94 2.01
C VAL A 370 71.28 26.01 1.94
N LYS A 371 70.84 26.58 3.08
CA LYS A 371 70.98 27.98 3.56
C LYS A 371 69.97 29.06 3.08
N GLU A 372 69.69 29.94 4.06
CA GLU A 372 69.32 31.37 4.01
C GLU A 372 67.83 31.74 3.79
N GLU A 373 67.17 32.64 4.55
CA GLU A 373 67.49 33.42 5.76
C GLU A 373 66.20 34.09 6.32
N LYS A 374 66.07 34.17 7.66
CA LYS A 374 65.49 35.25 8.52
C LYS A 374 64.10 35.87 8.25
N ASN A 375 63.14 35.67 9.18
CA ASN A 375 62.82 36.58 10.31
C ASN A 375 61.53 36.18 11.07
N LEU A 376 61.62 36.13 12.41
CA LEU A 376 60.61 35.82 13.44
C LEU A 376 59.75 37.06 13.81
N PRO A 377 58.56 36.98 14.49
CA PRO A 377 58.31 36.13 15.67
C PRO A 377 56.94 35.41 15.82
N LYS A 378 57.04 34.22 16.44
CA LYS A 378 56.21 33.55 17.48
C LYS A 378 54.83 34.18 17.78
N GLU A 379 53.74 33.41 17.85
CA GLU A 379 53.58 32.36 18.88
C GLU A 379 52.50 31.31 18.51
N THR A 380 52.91 30.04 18.61
CA THR A 380 52.15 28.81 18.94
C THR A 380 50.84 28.50 18.22
N ILE A 381 50.98 27.81 17.08
CA ILE A 381 50.05 26.78 16.58
C ILE A 381 50.94 25.61 16.13
N GLU A 382 50.85 24.47 16.80
CA GLU A 382 51.35 23.20 16.28
C GLU A 382 50.14 22.31 16.05
N ASP A 383 49.72 22.24 14.79
CA ASP A 383 48.94 21.13 14.24
C ASP A 383 49.93 20.06 13.73
N GLU A 384 49.69 18.83 14.20
CA GLU A 384 49.79 17.55 13.49
C GLU A 384 51.08 17.16 12.74
N ILE A 385 51.55 15.92 12.99
CA ILE A 385 51.21 14.77 12.14
C ILE A 385 51.49 13.46 12.89
N ILE A 386 50.41 12.75 13.20
CA ILE A 386 50.13 11.31 12.93
C ILE A 386 51.22 10.30 13.26
N GLU A 387 50.94 9.45 14.26
CA GLU A 387 51.23 8.01 14.19
C GLU A 387 50.18 7.20 14.99
N GLU A 388 49.43 6.38 14.24
CA GLU A 388 48.64 5.20 14.63
C GLU A 388 47.95 5.19 16.00
N GLU A 389 46.76 5.80 16.07
CA GLU A 389 45.84 5.60 17.19
C GLU A 389 44.87 4.45 16.87
N ILE A 390 45.13 3.31 17.49
CA ILE A 390 44.15 2.25 17.70
C ILE A 390 43.04 2.88 18.54
N ILE A 391 41.93 3.28 17.90
CA ILE A 391 40.72 3.67 18.60
C ILE A 391 40.11 2.37 19.14
N GLU A 392 40.54 1.97 20.34
CA GLU A 392 39.64 1.28 21.26
C GLU A 392 38.51 2.28 21.54
N GLU A 393 37.37 2.11 20.86
CA GLU A 393 36.13 2.75 21.29
C GLU A 393 35.90 2.31 22.74
N GLU A 394 36.13 3.23 23.65
CA GLU A 394 35.76 3.15 25.06
C GLU A 394 34.24 2.93 25.12
N ILE A 395 33.82 1.66 25.18
CA ILE A 395 32.42 1.30 25.39
C ILE A 395 32.08 1.75 26.81
N LYS A 396 31.44 2.92 26.96
CA LYS A 396 30.85 3.36 28.23
C LYS A 396 29.74 2.39 28.62
N GLU A 397 30.05 1.43 29.50
CA GLU A 397 29.03 0.65 30.20
C GLU A 397 28.20 1.60 31.09
N HIS A 398 26.95 1.85 30.71
CA HIS A 398 26.03 2.62 31.54
C HIS A 398 25.35 1.64 32.51
N SER A 399 25.79 1.63 33.78
CA SER A 399 25.15 0.81 34.82
C SER A 399 23.98 1.57 35.45
N TYR A 400 22.79 0.98 35.37
CA TYR A 400 21.58 1.49 36.02
C TYR A 400 21.21 0.57 37.18
N HIS A 401 20.53 1.09 38.21
CA HIS A 401 20.08 0.23 39.31
C HIS A 401 18.79 -0.51 38.92
N SER A 402 17.86 0.21 38.29
CA SER A 402 16.53 -0.29 37.91
C SER A 402 16.19 0.03 36.45
N ILE A 403 15.69 -0.96 35.72
CA ILE A 403 15.09 -0.81 34.37
C ILE A 403 13.60 -1.09 34.50
N ILE A 404 12.78 -0.12 34.09
CA ILE A 404 11.32 -0.25 34.04
C ILE A 404 10.86 -0.03 32.59
N ALA A 405 9.98 -0.88 32.07
CA ALA A 405 9.51 -0.80 30.69
C ALA A 405 7.98 -0.77 30.59
N TRP A 406 7.44 0.31 30.03
CA TRP A 406 6.00 0.52 29.89
C TRP A 406 5.41 -0.26 28.71
N ASN A 407 4.51 -1.20 28.98
CA ASN A 407 3.79 -1.98 27.97
C ASN A 407 4.73 -2.76 27.03
N PHE A 408 5.84 -3.27 27.57
CA PHE A 408 6.78 -4.18 26.89
C PHE A 408 6.62 -5.61 27.41
N SER A 409 7.03 -6.59 26.61
CA SER A 409 7.27 -7.96 27.08
C SER A 409 8.70 -8.13 27.60
N ASP A 410 8.92 -9.08 28.50
CA ASP A 410 10.25 -9.32 29.09
C ASP A 410 11.31 -9.65 28.01
N ASP A 411 10.91 -10.39 26.97
CA ASP A 411 11.78 -10.72 25.82
C ASP A 411 12.22 -9.46 25.03
N GLU A 412 11.33 -8.47 24.88
CA GLU A 412 11.66 -7.21 24.20
C GLU A 412 12.65 -6.37 25.00
N VAL A 413 12.49 -6.32 26.33
CA VAL A 413 13.39 -5.57 27.21
C VAL A 413 14.79 -6.17 27.20
N LEU A 414 14.90 -7.51 27.26
CA LEU A 414 16.18 -8.20 27.16
C LEU A 414 16.90 -7.90 25.84
N LEU A 415 16.17 -7.91 24.72
CA LEU A 415 16.74 -7.62 23.40
C LEU A 415 17.24 -6.17 23.28
N VAL A 416 16.49 -5.22 23.83
CA VAL A 416 16.89 -3.81 23.85
C VAL A 416 18.14 -3.62 24.70
N ASN A 417 18.18 -4.21 25.90
CA ASN A 417 19.31 -4.12 26.81
C ASN A 417 20.59 -4.68 26.18
N ASP A 418 20.51 -5.86 25.55
CA ASP A 418 21.63 -6.47 24.82
C ASP A 418 22.10 -5.57 23.67
N SER A 419 21.17 -4.94 22.94
CA SER A 419 21.50 -4.06 21.81
C SER A 419 22.16 -2.75 22.22
N LYS A 420 21.81 -2.22 23.39
CA LYS A 420 22.30 -0.94 23.93
C LYS A 420 23.42 -1.12 24.96
N ASN A 421 23.79 -2.37 25.26
CA ASN A 421 24.78 -2.75 26.27
C ASN A 421 24.47 -2.14 27.67
N ILE A 422 23.18 -2.13 28.04
CA ILE A 422 22.67 -1.59 29.30
C ILE A 422 22.46 -2.74 30.28
N ASN A 423 23.02 -2.63 31.48
CA ASN A 423 22.88 -3.62 32.55
C ASN A 423 22.25 -2.99 33.80
N ALA A 424 21.36 -3.74 34.47
CA ALA A 424 20.78 -3.35 35.74
C ALA A 424 20.52 -4.53 36.68
N ASN A 425 20.44 -4.23 37.99
CA ASN A 425 20.19 -5.20 39.04
C ASN A 425 18.71 -5.62 39.11
N PHE A 426 17.82 -4.71 38.73
CA PHE A 426 16.38 -4.92 38.72
C PHE A 426 15.81 -4.56 37.36
N ILE A 427 15.05 -5.48 36.74
CA ILE A 427 14.41 -5.28 35.43
C ILE A 427 12.95 -5.71 35.58
N SER A 428 12.01 -4.84 35.23
CA SER A 428 10.58 -5.16 35.26
C SER A 428 9.81 -4.50 34.12
N THR A 429 8.79 -5.19 33.63
CA THR A 429 7.75 -4.63 32.75
C THR A 429 6.57 -4.15 33.60
N VAL A 430 5.88 -3.10 33.15
CA VAL A 430 4.74 -2.48 33.86
C VAL A 430 3.67 -2.02 32.86
N GLY A 431 2.42 -1.89 33.32
CA GLY A 431 1.28 -1.49 32.50
C GLY A 431 0.84 -2.56 31.47
N GLY A 432 -0.19 -2.24 30.70
CA GLY A 432 -0.75 -3.18 29.71
C GLY A 432 -1.56 -4.30 30.37
N SER A 433 -0.95 -5.47 30.58
CA SER A 433 -1.61 -6.66 31.18
C SER A 433 -1.37 -6.83 32.69
N HIS A 434 -0.56 -5.95 33.31
CA HIS A 434 -0.28 -5.94 34.75
C HIS A 434 -1.47 -5.37 35.55
N THR A 435 -1.68 -5.85 36.77
CA THR A 435 -2.66 -5.25 37.71
C THR A 435 -2.04 -4.07 38.46
N PHE A 436 -2.89 -3.20 39.04
CA PHE A 436 -2.43 -2.08 39.86
C PHE A 436 -1.55 -2.52 41.05
N GLU A 437 -1.84 -3.68 41.67
CA GLU A 437 -1.02 -4.19 42.77
C GLU A 437 0.37 -4.67 42.31
N GLU A 438 0.47 -5.18 41.08
CA GLU A 438 1.74 -5.59 40.46
C GLU A 438 2.61 -4.37 40.14
N ASP A 439 2.00 -3.33 39.54
CA ASP A 439 2.67 -2.06 39.24
C ASP A 439 3.15 -1.35 40.53
N GLU A 440 2.33 -1.33 41.59
CA GLU A 440 2.72 -0.78 42.90
C GLU A 440 3.90 -1.55 43.53
N ALA A 441 3.95 -2.87 43.35
CA ALA A 441 5.07 -3.68 43.82
C ALA A 441 6.38 -3.37 43.09
N VAL A 442 6.32 -2.99 41.81
CA VAL A 442 7.49 -2.54 41.03
C VAL A 442 7.97 -1.17 41.52
N ILE A 443 7.05 -0.23 41.76
CA ILE A 443 7.39 1.10 42.29
C ILE A 443 8.12 0.98 43.63
N ASN A 444 7.62 0.14 44.54
CA ASN A 444 8.23 -0.05 45.87
C ASN A 444 9.64 -0.67 45.85
N ARG A 445 9.99 -1.38 44.76
CA ARG A 445 11.29 -2.02 44.55
C ARG A 445 12.27 -1.17 43.76
N ALA A 446 11.81 -0.11 43.09
CA ALA A 446 12.67 0.79 42.34
C ALA A 446 13.54 1.63 43.30
N GLU A 447 14.86 1.64 43.05
CA GLU A 447 15.86 2.35 43.85
C GLU A 447 16.90 3.05 42.94
N ASP A 448 17.56 4.07 43.48
CA ASP A 448 18.62 4.89 42.90
C ASP A 448 18.23 5.52 41.53
N LYS A 449 18.99 5.21 40.48
CA LYS A 449 18.81 5.70 39.11
C LYS A 449 18.02 4.69 38.29
N VAL A 450 16.86 5.14 37.80
CA VAL A 450 15.91 4.34 37.02
C VAL A 450 15.97 4.75 35.55
N ILE A 451 16.11 3.78 34.65
CA ILE A 451 15.83 4.00 33.23
C ILE A 451 14.44 3.48 32.89
N PHE A 452 13.65 4.32 32.23
CA PHE A 452 12.25 4.05 31.92
C PHE A 452 12.05 3.98 30.40
N TYR A 453 11.82 2.77 29.87
CA TYR A 453 11.52 2.54 28.47
C TYR A 453 10.06 2.80 28.12
N VAL A 454 9.83 3.55 27.04
CA VAL A 454 8.50 3.78 26.46
C VAL A 454 8.54 3.61 24.94
N LYS A 455 7.42 3.23 24.34
CA LYS A 455 7.29 3.12 22.87
C LYS A 455 7.12 4.52 22.26
N SER A 456 8.03 4.94 21.39
CA SER A 456 8.07 6.31 20.88
C SER A 456 6.82 6.71 20.06
N TRP A 457 6.18 5.72 19.42
CA TRP A 457 4.99 5.91 18.59
C TRP A 457 3.67 5.91 19.39
N GLU A 458 3.68 5.50 20.66
CA GLU A 458 2.52 5.56 21.53
C GLU A 458 2.46 6.93 22.22
N PRO A 459 1.29 7.59 22.28
CA PRO A 459 1.15 8.81 23.04
C PRO A 459 1.20 8.51 24.54
N PRO A 460 1.73 9.43 25.38
CA PRO A 460 1.72 9.27 26.83
C PRO A 460 0.27 9.26 27.34
N THR A 461 -0.21 8.09 27.73
CA THR A 461 -1.56 7.87 28.26
C THR A 461 -1.68 8.43 29.69
N MET A 462 -2.92 8.54 30.19
CA MET A 462 -3.16 9.00 31.56
C MET A 462 -2.60 8.00 32.58
N ASP A 463 -2.84 6.70 32.40
CA ASP A 463 -2.32 5.64 33.26
C ASP A 463 -0.78 5.63 33.36
N PHE A 464 -0.08 5.95 32.26
CA PHE A 464 1.37 6.10 32.27
C PHE A 464 1.82 7.29 33.15
N VAL A 465 1.10 8.41 33.05
CA VAL A 465 1.41 9.62 33.83
C VAL A 465 1.18 9.36 35.31
N ASP A 466 0.08 8.69 35.66
CA ASP A 466 -0.24 8.34 37.04
C ASP A 466 0.87 7.45 37.63
N PHE A 467 1.29 6.41 36.90
CA PHE A 467 2.42 5.55 37.31
C PHE A 467 3.73 6.33 37.46
N LEU A 468 4.03 7.25 36.54
CA LEU A 468 5.24 8.06 36.60
C LEU A 468 5.20 9.03 37.80
N GLU A 469 4.04 9.61 38.13
CA GLU A 469 3.87 10.46 39.31
C GLU A 469 4.11 9.68 40.61
N ASP A 470 3.60 8.45 40.71
CA ASP A 470 3.85 7.57 41.85
C ASP A 470 5.33 7.18 41.95
N LEU A 471 6.00 6.95 40.81
CA LEU A 471 7.44 6.66 40.76
C LEU A 471 8.28 7.88 41.18
N ILE A 472 7.90 9.10 40.79
CA ILE A 472 8.54 10.35 41.23
C ILE A 472 8.41 10.55 42.75
N ALA A 473 7.24 10.19 43.30
CA ALA A 473 6.94 10.30 44.72
C ALA A 473 7.75 9.32 45.58
N ASN A 474 8.27 8.23 45.00
CA ASN A 474 9.14 7.30 45.70
C ASN A 474 10.46 7.99 46.12
N LYS A 475 10.72 8.01 47.42
CA LYS A 475 11.92 8.63 48.01
C LYS A 475 13.22 7.86 47.75
N LYS A 476 13.12 6.58 47.35
CA LYS A 476 14.28 5.76 47.02
C LYS A 476 14.78 5.97 45.59
N VAL A 477 13.99 6.64 44.75
CA VAL A 477 14.35 6.97 43.37
C VAL A 477 14.88 8.40 43.35
N ASP A 478 16.17 8.50 43.05
CA ASP A 478 16.87 9.78 42.96
C ASP A 478 16.63 10.43 41.59
N GLU A 479 16.57 9.59 40.54
CA GLU A 479 16.65 10.03 39.16
C GLU A 479 15.92 9.07 38.21
N ILE A 480 15.16 9.62 37.26
CA ILE A 480 14.41 8.87 36.24
C ILE A 480 14.80 9.37 34.84
N GLU A 481 15.48 8.51 34.09
CA GLU A 481 15.80 8.75 32.68
C GLU A 481 14.79 8.06 31.77
N LEU A 482 13.93 8.83 31.11
CA LEU A 482 12.96 8.31 30.16
C LEU A 482 13.61 8.16 28.78
N LEU A 483 13.66 6.93 28.28
CA LEU A 483 14.21 6.60 26.97
C LEU A 483 13.08 6.11 26.05
N PRO A 484 12.61 6.94 25.10
CA PRO A 484 11.70 6.48 24.06
C PRO A 484 12.44 5.54 23.11
N LEU A 485 11.80 4.44 22.75
CA LEU A 485 12.32 3.44 21.84
C LEU A 485 11.47 3.40 20.57
N GLY A 486 12.13 3.50 19.42
CA GLY A 486 11.51 3.32 18.11
C GLY A 486 11.08 1.88 17.84
N ILE A 487 10.46 1.65 16.70
CA ILE A 487 10.02 0.30 16.30
C ILE A 487 11.24 -0.61 16.09
N ALA A 488 11.13 -1.89 16.45
CA ALA A 488 12.19 -2.89 16.26
C ALA A 488 12.70 -2.95 14.81
N ASP A 489 11.82 -2.75 13.82
CA ASP A 489 12.15 -2.67 12.39
C ASP A 489 13.09 -1.50 12.03
N ASN A 490 13.19 -0.49 12.89
CA ASN A 490 14.04 0.69 12.72
C ASN A 490 15.18 0.74 13.76
N ASN A 491 15.64 -0.42 14.26
CA ASN A 491 16.73 -0.49 15.25
C ASN A 491 16.46 0.33 16.52
N TYR A 492 15.19 0.46 16.91
CA TYR A 492 14.75 1.30 18.05
C TYR A 492 15.10 2.79 17.93
N VAL A 493 15.40 3.29 16.71
CA VAL A 493 15.69 4.70 16.46
C VAL A 493 14.40 5.53 16.48
N VAL A 494 14.39 6.58 17.29
CA VAL A 494 13.26 7.49 17.51
C VAL A 494 13.24 8.59 16.45
N THR A 495 12.06 8.90 15.90
CA THR A 495 11.95 10.06 15.00
C THR A 495 11.91 11.38 15.77
N ARG A 496 12.43 12.47 15.18
CA ARG A 496 12.38 13.81 15.82
C ARG A 496 10.98 14.24 16.25
N LYS A 497 9.96 13.84 15.49
CA LYS A 497 8.55 14.13 15.79
C LYS A 497 8.09 13.39 17.05
N GLU A 498 8.38 12.10 17.17
CA GLU A 498 8.03 11.29 18.34
C GLU A 498 8.74 11.80 19.60
N PHE A 499 10.05 12.07 19.50
CA PHE A 499 10.82 12.64 20.61
C PHE A 499 10.22 13.97 21.08
N SER A 500 9.82 14.86 20.16
CA SER A 500 9.22 16.16 20.52
C SER A 500 7.88 16.03 21.26
N ILE A 501 7.10 14.97 21.00
CA ILE A 501 5.83 14.72 21.69
C ILE A 501 6.10 14.31 23.14
N TRP A 502 7.04 13.39 23.34
CA TRP A 502 7.45 12.92 24.67
C TRP A 502 8.14 14.03 25.47
N ASN A 503 9.08 14.76 24.87
CA ASN A 503 9.78 15.87 25.54
C ASN A 503 8.79 16.94 26.05
N ARG A 504 7.84 17.38 25.20
CA ARG A 504 6.82 18.36 25.61
C ARG A 504 5.94 17.86 26.76
N LYS A 505 5.66 16.56 26.82
CA LYS A 505 4.85 15.98 27.91
C LYS A 505 5.62 15.99 29.22
N ILE A 506 6.89 15.56 29.20
CA ILE A 506 7.74 15.52 30.40
C ILE A 506 8.08 16.92 30.91
N GLU A 507 8.38 17.88 30.02
CA GLU A 507 8.52 19.30 30.40
C GLU A 507 7.25 19.85 31.07
N GLY A 508 6.07 19.36 30.66
CA GLY A 508 4.78 19.72 31.24
C GLY A 508 4.59 19.28 32.69
N LEU A 509 5.29 18.23 33.14
CA LEU A 509 5.21 17.71 34.52
C LEU A 509 6.00 18.56 35.52
N LYS A 510 6.95 19.39 35.06
CA LYS A 510 7.80 20.27 35.90
C LYS A 510 8.47 19.55 37.09
N SER A 511 8.82 18.28 36.92
CA SER A 511 9.54 17.50 37.94
C SER A 511 11.05 17.70 37.80
N GLU A 512 11.75 17.91 38.91
CA GLU A 512 13.22 18.00 38.93
C GLU A 512 13.91 16.62 38.85
N LYS A 513 13.13 15.52 38.96
CA LYS A 513 13.64 14.14 38.97
C LYS A 513 13.57 13.40 37.63
N VAL A 514 12.89 13.96 36.62
CA VAL A 514 12.61 13.25 35.35
C VAL A 514 13.20 14.01 34.18
N TRP A 515 13.95 13.30 33.34
CA TRP A 515 14.42 13.82 32.07
C TRP A 515 14.29 12.80 30.96
N ILE A 516 14.21 13.30 29.74
CA ILE A 516 14.17 12.47 28.54
C ILE A 516 15.57 12.41 27.92
N ILE A 517 16.04 11.20 27.66
CA ILE A 517 17.31 10.96 26.98
C ILE A 517 17.04 10.48 25.55
N ASN A 518 17.92 10.87 24.62
CA ASN A 518 17.91 10.33 23.26
C ASN A 518 18.94 9.19 23.17
N ALA A 519 18.59 8.13 22.45
CA ALA A 519 19.38 6.91 22.36
C ALA A 519 20.57 6.99 21.37
N GLU A 520 21.04 8.19 21.03
CA GLU A 520 22.12 8.46 20.06
C GLU A 520 23.51 8.35 20.68
#